data_AF-A0AAW6TW84-F1
#
_entry.id   AF-A0AAW6TW84-F1
#
_cell.length_a   1.000
_cell.length_b   1.000
_cell.length_c   1.000
_cell.angle_alpha   90.00
_cell.angle_beta   90.00
_cell.angle_gamma   90.00
#
_symmetry.space_group_name_H-M   'P 1'
#
loop_
_entity.id
_entity.type
_entity.pdbx_description
1 polymer ?
#
loop_
_entity_poly.entity_id
_entity_poly.type
_entity_poly.pdbx_seq_one_letter_code
_entity_poly.pdbx_strand_id
1 'polypeptide(L)' 'MKIEKKDKIKLIALIVVAVLAIVIFLQNTEVVEARILLLTIQMSRALLLMLTFALGLLTGILVATNFLRKKTKP' A
#
# COMPACT_ATOMS: atom_id res chain seq x y z
N MET A 1 20.79 19.25 -16.28
CA MET A 1 20.78 17.84 -15.85
C MET A 1 20.44 16.96 -17.05
N LYS A 2 21.40 16.22 -17.63
CA LYS A 2 21.13 15.29 -18.74
C LYS A 2 20.52 14.02 -18.14
N ILE A 3 19.24 13.79 -18.41
CA ILE A 3 18.55 12.57 -17.93
C ILE A 3 18.95 11.42 -18.85
N GLU A 4 19.70 10.47 -18.31
CA GLU A 4 20.14 9.24 -18.99
C GLU A 4 18.92 8.43 -19.49
N LYS A 5 19.08 7.70 -20.59
CA LYS A 5 17.98 6.93 -21.22
C LYS A 5 17.30 5.96 -20.24
N LYS A 6 18.08 5.38 -19.30
CA LYS A 6 17.62 4.49 -18.23
C LYS A 6 16.73 5.19 -17.20
N ASP A 7 17.05 6.43 -16.85
CA ASP A 7 16.28 7.20 -15.87
C ASP A 7 14.93 7.64 -16.42
N LYS A 8 14.86 7.90 -17.74
CA LYS A 8 13.58 8.14 -18.43
C LYS A 8 12.66 6.92 -18.36
N ILE A 9 13.20 5.72 -18.54
CA ILE A 9 12.41 4.46 -18.46
C ILE A 9 11.88 4.25 -17.05
N LYS A 10 12.73 4.44 -16.03
CA LYS A 10 12.29 4.35 -14.62
C LYS A 10 11.20 5.38 -14.30
N LEU A 11 11.35 6.61 -14.79
CA LEU A 11 10.35 7.66 -14.59
C LEU A 11 9.02 7.32 -15.27
N ILE A 12 9.05 6.83 -16.51
CA ILE A 12 7.85 6.37 -17.22
C ILE A 12 7.19 5.22 -16.45
N ALA A 13 7.96 4.22 -16.01
CA ALA A 13 7.43 3.12 -15.22
C ALA A 13 6.76 3.61 -13.92
N LEU A 14 7.39 4.55 -13.21
CA LEU A 14 6.82 5.15 -12.00
C LEU A 14 5.50 5.87 -12.30
N ILE A 15 5.44 6.66 -13.37
CA ILE A 15 4.22 7.36 -13.79
C ILE A 15 3.11 6.35 -14.13
N VAL A 16 3.43 5.29 -14.89
CA VAL A 16 2.47 4.24 -15.24
C VAL A 16 1.92 3.56 -13.99
N VAL A 17 2.79 3.20 -13.04
CA VAL A 17 2.36 2.61 -11.76
C VAL A 17 1.47 3.57 -10.97
N ALA A 18 1.82 4.86 -10.91
CA ALA A 18 1.02 5.86 -10.22
C ALA A 18 -0.37 6.04 -10.85
N VAL A 19 -0.45 6.10 -12.18
CA VAL A 19 -1.73 6.19 -12.91
C VAL A 19 -2.57 4.95 -12.68
N LEU A 20 -1.99 3.75 -12.79
CA LEU A 20 -2.70 2.51 -12.53
C LEU A 20 -3.24 2.45 -11.09
N ALA A 21 -2.44 2.88 -10.10
CA ALA A 21 -2.90 2.96 -8.72
C ALA A 21 -4.14 3.88 -8.62
N ILE A 22 -4.09 5.09 -9.17
CA ILE A 22 -5.25 6.01 -9.17
C ILE A 22 -6.47 5.36 -9.82
N VAL A 23 -6.30 4.71 -10.97
CA VAL A 23 -7.40 4.02 -11.68
C VAL A 23 -8.00 2.91 -10.81
N ILE A 24 -7.18 2.06 -10.19
CA ILE A 24 -7.64 1.01 -9.27
C ILE A 24 -8.44 1.64 -8.12
N PHE A 25 -7.98 2.75 -7.55
CA PHE A 25 -8.70 3.44 -6.48
C PHE A 25 -10.06 3.94 -6.93
N LEU A 26 -10.13 4.65 -8.06
CA LEU A 26 -11.37 5.20 -8.58
C LEU A 26 -12.35 4.10 -9.00
N GLN A 27 -11.86 2.98 -9.54
CA GLN A 27 -12.71 1.84 -9.89
C GLN A 27 -13.23 1.09 -8.66
N ASN A 28 -12.54 1.15 -7.52
CA ASN A 28 -12.92 0.47 -6.28
C ASN A 28 -13.63 1.42 -5.29
N THR A 29 -14.24 2.52 -5.75
CA THR A 29 -15.04 3.40 -4.88
C THR A 29 -16.40 2.82 -4.50
N GLU A 30 -16.80 1.70 -5.10
CA GLU A 30 -18.02 0.98 -4.74
C GLU A 30 -18.08 0.71 -3.24
N VAL A 31 -19.25 0.95 -2.65
CA VAL A 31 -19.51 0.74 -1.22
C VAL A 31 -19.61 -0.76 -0.96
N VAL A 32 -18.92 -1.23 0.08
CA VAL A 32 -18.95 -2.60 0.56
C VAL A 32 -19.21 -2.65 2.06
N GLU A 33 -19.92 -3.69 2.49
CA GLU A 33 -20.09 -4.01 3.90
C GLU A 33 -18.83 -4.69 4.46
N ALA A 34 -18.09 -3.98 5.30
CA ALA A 34 -17.00 -4.55 6.08
C ALA A 34 -17.53 -5.06 7.43
N ARG A 35 -17.43 -6.38 7.67
CA ARG A 35 -17.72 -7.00 8.97
C ARG A 35 -16.42 -7.20 9.74
N ILE A 36 -16.23 -6.39 10.78
CA ILE A 36 -15.03 -6.40 11.63
C ILE A 36 -15.45 -6.92 13.01
N LEU A 37 -15.17 -8.19 13.27
CA LEU A 37 -15.56 -8.91 14.50
C LEU A 37 -17.08 -8.87 14.73
N LEU A 38 -17.59 -7.90 15.50
CA LEU A 38 -19.00 -7.70 15.81
C LEU A 38 -19.59 -6.42 15.19
N LEU A 39 -18.75 -5.63 14.48
CA LEU A 39 -19.11 -4.35 13.91
C LEU A 39 -19.30 -4.47 12.40
N THR A 40 -20.37 -3.87 11.86
CA THR A 40 -20.60 -3.77 10.42
C THR A 40 -20.50 -2.31 10.00
N ILE A 41 -19.59 -2.00 9.07
CA ILE A 41 -19.35 -0.65 8.57
C ILE A 41 -19.47 -0.65 7.05
N GLN A 42 -20.25 0.29 6.52
CA GLN A 42 -20.30 0.56 5.08
C GLN A 42 -19.15 1.51 4.72
N MET A 43 -18.27 1.09 3.81
CA MET A 43 -17.15 1.93 3.35
C MET A 43 -16.81 1.61 1.89
N SER A 44 -16.06 2.48 1.20
CA SER A 44 -15.60 2.15 -0.14
C SER A 44 -14.61 0.98 -0.11
N ARG A 45 -14.66 0.11 -1.12
CA ARG A 45 -13.74 -1.02 -1.24
C ARG A 45 -12.27 -0.55 -1.28
N ALA A 46 -11.99 0.57 -1.93
CA ALA A 46 -10.66 1.20 -1.96
C ALA A 46 -10.18 1.58 -0.55
N LEU A 47 -11.06 2.14 0.30
CA LEU A 47 -10.70 2.47 1.68
C LEU A 47 -10.40 1.21 2.49
N LEU A 48 -11.22 0.15 2.33
CA LEU A 48 -10.98 -1.14 2.99
C LEU A 48 -9.63 -1.74 2.58
N LEU A 49 -9.29 -1.72 1.29
CA LEU A 49 -8.00 -2.20 0.78
C LEU A 49 -6.82 -1.37 1.30
N MET A 50 -6.96 -0.05 1.37
CA MET A 50 -5.92 0.81 1.95
C MET A 50 -5.69 0.54 3.43
N LEU A 51 -6.76 0.43 4.21
CA LEU A 51 -6.66 0.19 5.65
C LEU A 51 -6.03 -1.17 5.92
N THR A 52 -6.44 -2.21 5.19
CA THR A 52 -5.86 -3.54 5.34
C THR A 52 -4.37 -3.57 4.94
N PHE A 53 -4.00 -2.93 3.84
CA PHE A 53 -2.60 -2.78 3.44
C PHE A 53 -1.78 -2.01 4.49
N ALA A 54 -2.27 -0.85 4.96
CA ALA A 54 -1.58 -0.03 5.94
C ALA A 54 -1.40 -0.77 7.26
N LEU A 55 -2.42 -1.46 7.76
CA LEU A 55 -2.33 -2.28 8.98
C LEU A 55 -1.31 -3.41 8.81
N GLY A 56 -1.34 -4.13 7.69
CA GLY A 56 -0.38 -5.19 7.39
C GLY A 56 1.06 -4.67 7.30
N LEU A 57 1.28 -3.56 6.59
CA LEU A 57 2.58 -2.93 6.42
C LEU A 57 3.13 -2.42 7.76
N LEU A 58 2.33 -1.67 8.52
CA LEU A 58 2.74 -1.15 9.82
C LEU A 58 3.06 -2.28 10.79
N THR A 59 2.21 -3.31 10.85
CA THR A 59 2.44 -4.49 11.68
C THR A 59 3.72 -5.20 11.26
N GLY A 60 3.93 -5.41 9.95
CA GLY A 60 5.12 -6.04 9.41
C GLY A 60 6.40 -5.26 9.73
N ILE A 61 6.39 -3.93 9.59
CA ILE A 61 7.52 -3.06 9.95
C ILE A 61 7.81 -3.19 11.45
N LEU A 62 6.81 -3.03 12.31
CA LEU A 62 6.98 -3.11 13.77
C LEU A 62 7.55 -4.47 14.20
N VAL A 63 7.05 -5.56 13.61
CA VAL A 63 7.56 -6.91 13.88
C VAL A 63 9.00 -7.05 13.40
N ALA A 64 9.32 -6.60 12.19
CA ALA A 64 10.68 -6.66 11.65
C ALA A 64 11.69 -5.83 12.48
N THR A 65 11.30 -4.62 12.90
CA THR A 65 12.19 -3.69 13.60
C THR A 65 12.32 -3.97 15.09
N ASN A 66 11.25 -4.42 15.75
CA ASN A 66 11.21 -4.56 17.21
C ASN A 66 11.30 -6.02 17.67
N PHE A 67 10.78 -6.99 16.90
CA PHE A 67 10.78 -8.41 17.28
C PHE A 67 11.88 -9.22 16.58
N LEU A 68 12.10 -9.00 15.28
CA LEU A 68 13.11 -9.76 14.51
C LEU A 68 14.52 -9.16 14.56
N ARG A 69 14.69 -7.96 15.14
CA ARG A 69 16.02 -7.38 15.38
C ARG A 69 16.69 -8.07 16.59
N LYS A 70 16.86 -9.39 16.50
CA LYS A 70 17.75 -10.13 17.40
C LYS A 70 19.15 -9.59 17.14
N LYS A 71 19.77 -9.00 18.17
CA LYS A 71 21.12 -8.43 18.13
C LYS A 71 22.07 -9.35 17.35
N THR A 72 22.46 -8.95 16.15
CA THR A 72 23.77 -9.32 15.63
C THR A 72 24.75 -8.68 16.60
N LYS A 73 25.17 -9.46 17.61
CA LYS A 73 26.30 -9.07 18.46
C LYS A 73 27.52 -8.92 17.54
N PRO A 74 28.34 -7.87 17.72
CA PRO A 74 29.61 -7.77 17.01
C PRO A 74 30.52 -8.96 17.30
#